data_AF-A0A2C8ERS1-F1
#
_entry.id   AF-A0A2C8ERS1-F1
#
_cell.length_a   1.000
_cell.length_b   1.000
_cell.length_c   1.000
_cell.angle_alpha   90.00
_cell.angle_beta   90.00
_cell.angle_gamma   90.00
#
_symmetry.space_group_name_H-M   'P 1'
#
loop_
_entity.id
_entity.type
_entity.pdbx_description
1 polymer ?
#
loop_
_entity_poly.entity_id
_entity_poly.type
_entity_poly.pdbx_seq_one_letter_code
_entity_poly.pdbx_strand_id
1 'polypeptide(L)' 'MLVINYVHGKELQATYKTAAAFVAMMELEVPEFEDYYEITKVTEDGKEIDISDKTMGGLFNYLLARK' A
#
# COMPACT_ATOMS: atom_id res chain seq x y z
N MET A 1 -12.00 -0.62 -2.50
CA MET A 1 -11.03 0.11 -3.36
C MET A 1 -9.95 0.70 -2.48
N LEU A 2 -8.69 0.35 -2.74
CA LEU A 2 -7.52 0.88 -2.03
C LEU A 2 -6.81 1.89 -2.93
N VAL A 3 -6.49 3.07 -2.41
CA VAL A 3 -5.72 4.10 -3.10
C VAL A 3 -4.50 4.43 -2.25
N ILE A 4 -3.32 4.38 -2.84
CA ILE A 4 -2.04 4.61 -2.17
C ILE A 4 -1.30 5.72 -2.91
N ASN A 5 -1.02 6.81 -2.23
CA ASN A 5 -0.11 7.86 -2.70
C ASN A 5 1.26 7.63 -2.07
N TYR A 6 2.31 7.64 -2.90
CA TYR A 6 3.66 7.28 -2.48
C TYR A 6 4.71 8.09 -3.24
N VAL A 7 5.94 8.10 -2.73
CA VAL A 7 7.06 8.81 -3.33
C VAL A 7 8.07 7.84 -3.95
N HIS A 8 8.32 8.01 -5.25
CA HIS A 8 9.44 7.38 -5.95
C HIS A 8 10.01 8.37 -6.98
N GLY A 9 10.98 9.18 -6.55
CA GLY A 9 11.51 10.32 -7.31
C GLY A 9 10.52 11.49 -7.48
N LYS A 10 9.22 11.20 -7.53
CA LYS A 10 8.08 12.12 -7.50
C LYS A 10 6.90 11.47 -6.78
N GLU A 11 5.88 12.26 -6.47
CA GLU A 11 4.62 11.73 -5.94
C GLU A 11 3.84 10.98 -7.03
N LEU A 12 3.39 9.77 -6.67
CA LEU A 12 2.71 8.82 -7.53
C LEU A 12 1.50 8.25 -6.81
N GLN A 13 0.59 7.65 -7.56
CA GLN A 13 -0.61 7.02 -7.03
C GLN A 13 -0.80 5.63 -7.63
N ALA A 14 -1.07 4.64 -6.77
CA ALA A 14 -1.50 3.31 -7.14
C ALA A 14 -2.94 3.08 -6.67
N THR A 15 -3.73 2.35 -7.47
CA THR A 15 -5.13 2.03 -7.14
C THR A 15 -5.39 0.54 -7.33
N TYR A 16 -5.97 -0.09 -6.32
CA TYR A 16 -6.38 -1.49 -6.33
C TYR A 16 -7.87 -1.62 -6.04
N LYS A 17 -8.52 -2.63 -6.64
CA LYS A 17 -9.96 -2.89 -6.43
C LYS A 17 -10.27 -3.19 -4.95
N THR A 18 -9.38 -3.91 -4.26
CA THR A 18 -9.48 -4.28 -2.85
C THR A 18 -8.11 -4.26 -2.18
N ALA A 19 -8.05 -4.15 -0.85
CA ALA A 19 -6.80 -4.31 -0.12
C ALA A 19 -6.18 -5.70 -0.29
N ALA A 20 -7.01 -6.74 -0.39
CA ALA A 20 -6.54 -8.10 -0.66
C ALA A 20 -5.81 -8.22 -2.01
N ALA A 21 -6.22 -7.46 -3.03
CA ALA A 21 -5.53 -7.44 -4.32
C ALA A 21 -4.12 -6.81 -4.21
N PHE A 22 -3.97 -5.77 -3.40
CA PHE A 22 -2.64 -5.20 -3.09
C PHE A 22 -1.77 -6.21 -2.34
N VAL A 23 -2.31 -6.86 -1.29
CA VAL A 23 -1.58 -7.89 -0.53
C VAL A 23 -1.10 -9.02 -1.45
N ALA A 24 -1.98 -9.54 -2.32
CA ALA A 24 -1.62 -10.58 -3.27
C ALA A 24 -0.56 -10.13 -4.29
N MET A 25 -0.55 -8.85 -4.68
CA MET A 25 0.48 -8.28 -5.56
C MET A 25 1.85 -8.24 -4.84
N MET A 26 1.87 -7.84 -3.56
CA MET A 26 3.10 -7.80 -2.76
C MET A 26 3.67 -9.20 -2.45
N GLU A 27 2.84 -10.25 -2.48
CA GLU A 27 3.27 -11.65 -2.28
C GLU A 27 3.86 -12.31 -3.54
N LEU A 28 3.90 -11.62 -4.68
CA LEU A 28 4.52 -12.14 -5.90
C LEU A 28 6.04 -12.31 -5.73
N GLU A 29 6.62 -13.25 -6.50
CA GLU A 29 8.09 -13.45 -6.52
C GLU A 29 8.84 -12.16 -6.89
N VAL A 30 8.24 -11.33 -7.74
CA VAL A 30 8.70 -9.97 -8.05
C VAL A 30 7.52 -9.02 -7.87
N PRO A 31 7.40 -8.32 -6.73
CA PRO A 31 6.33 -7.36 -6.49
C PRO A 31 6.52 -6.10 -7.35
N GLU A 32 5.44 -5.32 -7.51
CA GLU A 32 5.46 -4.04 -8.23
C GLU A 32 6.23 -2.95 -7.48
N PHE A 33 6.27 -3.03 -6.15
CA PHE A 33 6.89 -2.04 -5.29
C PHE A 33 7.98 -2.65 -4.42
N GLU A 34 8.98 -1.83 -4.16
CA GLU A 34 9.93 -2.09 -3.10
C GLU A 34 9.31 -1.71 -1.75
N ASP A 35 9.61 -2.49 -0.71
CA ASP A 35 9.03 -2.32 0.62
C ASP A 35 9.29 -0.93 1.21
N TYR A 36 10.44 -0.33 0.88
CA TYR A 36 10.89 0.95 1.45
C TYR A 36 10.24 2.19 0.79
N TYR A 37 9.41 2.03 -0.23
CA TYR A 37 8.73 3.18 -0.84
C TYR A 37 7.80 3.84 0.17
N GLU A 38 8.01 5.15 0.37
CA GLU A 38 7.30 5.94 1.37
C GLU A 38 5.87 6.27 0.90
N ILE A 39 4.90 6.02 1.77
CA ILE A 39 3.48 6.33 1.56
C ILE A 39 3.15 7.67 2.20
N THR A 40 2.67 8.61 1.38
CA THR A 40 2.19 9.91 1.86
C THR A 40 0.75 9.85 2.34
N LYS A 41 -0.08 9.02 1.69
CA LYS A 41 -1.50 8.85 2.05
C LYS A 41 -2.05 7.53 1.53
N VAL A 42 -2.80 6.81 2.37
CA VAL A 42 -3.53 5.61 1.95
C VAL A 42 -5.00 5.71 2.35
N THR A 43 -5.89 5.29 1.46
CA THR A 43 -7.34 5.21 1.74
C THR A 43 -7.91 3.86 1.32
N GLU A 44 -8.83 3.32 2.11
CA GLU A 44 -9.64 2.14 1.80
C GLU A 44 -11.12 2.53 1.79
N ASP A 45 -11.78 2.33 0.66
CA ASP A 45 -13.17 2.72 0.41
C ASP A 45 -13.45 4.19 0.75
N GLY A 46 -12.48 5.06 0.40
CA GLY A 46 -12.54 6.51 0.60
C GLY A 46 -12.24 6.96 2.03
N LYS A 47 -11.96 6.04 2.96
CA LYS A 47 -11.56 6.35 4.33
C LYS A 47 -10.06 6.25 4.47
N GLU A 48 -9.45 7.27 5.06
CA GLU A 48 -8.02 7.28 5.31
C GLU A 48 -7.65 6.22 6.36
N ILE A 49 -6.56 5.49 6.09
CA ILE A 49 -5.99 4.54 7.03
C ILE A 49 -4.73 5.17 7.61
N ASP A 50 -4.67 5.26 8.94
CA ASP A 50 -3.46 5.67 9.63
C ASP A 50 -2.60 4.45 9.98
N ILE A 51 -1.52 4.28 9.22
CA ILE A 51 -0.48 3.28 9.49
C ILE A 51 0.71 3.96 10.19
N SER A 52 1.29 3.28 11.19
CA SER A 52 2.46 3.80 11.92
C SER A 52 3.74 3.75 11.10
N ASP A 53 3.89 2.70 10.29
CA ASP A 53 4.97 2.56 9.33
C ASP A 53 4.47 3.03 7.96
N LYS A 54 4.90 4.22 7.56
CA LYS A 54 4.49 4.91 6.33
C LYS A 54 5.24 4.39 5.10
N THR A 55 5.37 3.08 4.94
CA THR A 55 6.03 2.43 3.81
C THR A 55 5.13 1.39 3.14
N MET A 56 5.45 0.97 1.92
CA MET A 56 4.73 -0.13 1.23
C MET A 56 4.76 -1.43 2.05
N GLY A 57 5.92 -1.78 2.62
CA GLY A 57 6.07 -2.92 3.52
C GLY A 57 5.24 -2.75 4.81
N GLY A 58 5.23 -1.54 5.37
CA GLY A 58 4.38 -1.19 6.51
C GLY A 58 2.89 -1.37 6.24
N LEU A 59 2.42 -0.89 5.10
CA LEU A 59 1.04 -1.07 4.65
C LEU A 59 0.72 -2.55 4.40
N PHE A 60 1.63 -3.30 3.77
CA PHE A 60 1.48 -4.73 3.55
C PHE A 60 1.28 -5.47 4.88
N ASN A 61 2.18 -5.27 5.85
CA ASN A 61 2.10 -5.88 7.17
C ASN A 61 0.81 -5.50 7.91
N TYR A 62 0.42 -4.23 7.85
CA TYR A 62 -0.83 -3.75 8.44
C TYR A 62 -2.06 -4.46 7.86
N LEU A 63 -2.13 -4.62 6.54
CA LEU A 63 -3.25 -5.27 5.87
C LEU A 63 -3.24 -6.79 6.06
N LEU A 64 -2.05 -7.41 6.14
CA LEU A 64 -1.90 -8.84 6.39
C LEU A 64 -2.39 -9.22 7.79
N ALA A 65 -2.10 -8.40 8.80
CA ALA A 65 -2.54 -8.61 10.19
C ALA A 65 -4.05 -8.44 10.41
N ARG A 66 -4.80 -7.89 9.43
CA ARG A 66 -6.26 -7.71 9.47
C ARG A 66 -7.05 -8.89 8.88
N LYS A 67 -6.38 -9.88 8.26
CA LYS A 67 -7.02 -11.12 7.78
C LYS A 67 -7.44 -12.00 8.95
#